data_AF-A0A819Y0X5-F1
#
_entry.id   AF-A0A819Y0X5-F1
#
_cell.length_a   1.000
_cell.length_b   1.000
_cell.length_c   1.000
_cell.angle_alpha   90.00
_cell.angle_beta   90.00
_cell.angle_gamma   90.00
#
_symmetry.space_group_name_H-M   'P 1'
#
loop_
_entity.id
_entity.type
_entity.pdbx_description
1 polymer ?
#
loop_
_entity_poly.entity_id
_entity_poly.type
_entity_poly.pdbx_seq_one_letter_code
_entity_poly.pdbx_strand_id
1 'polypeptide(L)'
;CWAEQQMPMIVANAFWLDALHNCETDRPLQLSFDRHRVFDEHRTGRETSISFQFDNDLSKAFLTSASTYNIKLEYLALVSYYPFLFKLANNESDICIVMNNHGRSKPELMSIIRMFVNALPMRCQINSNHSFHEFVQYVQTIATQTFEHSYFPLQRILAQHPHISRPTFLDVFFGFVSFATTEDNHNELTVGDVSIYTMPYSIKINTDEIASKFDFSLSIIHDTITDQLSCTIDASLDLFNPSTTYKIEQRFQIVLQQLFTSDLINETCQSIHESSIMLPNEKILMESINNT
;
A
#
# COMPACT_ATOMS: atom_id res chain seq x y z
N CYS A 1 -1.21 9.45 -36.14
CA CYS A 1 0.00 10.14 -36.63
C CYS A 1 1.16 9.88 -35.65
N TRP A 2 2.41 9.69 -36.08
CA TRP A 2 3.55 9.37 -35.16
C TRP A 2 3.73 10.43 -34.05
N ALA A 3 3.33 11.68 -34.32
CA ALA A 3 3.30 12.78 -33.37
C ALA A 3 2.23 12.64 -32.26
N GLU A 4 1.05 12.09 -32.56
CA GLU A 4 -0.03 11.85 -31.57
C GLU A 4 0.31 10.71 -30.62
N GLN A 5 1.18 9.77 -31.00
CA GLN A 5 1.67 8.72 -30.09
C GLN A 5 2.80 9.22 -29.17
N GLN A 6 3.52 10.27 -29.56
CA GLN A 6 4.56 10.89 -28.73
C GLN A 6 4.00 11.91 -27.73
N MET A 7 2.91 12.62 -28.08
CA MET A 7 2.26 13.59 -27.18
C MET A 7 1.88 13.00 -25.80
N PRO A 8 1.27 11.80 -25.68
CA PRO A 8 1.01 11.15 -24.40
C PRO A 8 2.29 10.93 -23.58
N MET A 9 3.38 10.50 -24.21
CA MET A 9 4.65 10.27 -23.50
C MET A 9 5.31 11.56 -23.02
N ILE A 10 5.20 12.67 -23.75
CA ILE A 10 5.75 13.97 -23.32
C ILE A 10 4.97 14.50 -22.12
N VAL A 11 3.63 14.42 -22.19
CA VAL A 11 2.75 14.84 -21.08
C VAL A 11 3.02 14.01 -19.83
N ALA A 12 3.09 12.68 -19.96
CA ALA A 12 3.44 11.82 -18.84
C ALA A 12 4.83 12.10 -18.28
N ASN A 13 5.83 12.35 -19.13
CA ASN A 13 7.17 12.68 -18.69
C ASN A 13 7.19 13.97 -17.85
N ALA A 14 6.46 15.00 -18.28
CA ALA A 14 6.33 16.25 -17.54
C ALA A 14 5.60 16.05 -16.20
N PHE A 15 4.52 15.25 -16.18
CA PHE A 15 3.83 14.88 -14.95
C PHE A 15 4.77 14.21 -13.95
N TRP A 16 5.56 13.21 -14.37
CA TRP A 16 6.45 12.48 -13.46
C TRP A 16 7.60 13.35 -12.92
N LEU A 17 8.12 14.28 -13.73
CA LEU A 17 9.09 15.27 -13.28
C LEU A 17 8.52 16.18 -12.19
N ASP A 18 7.26 16.58 -12.31
CA ASP A 18 6.57 17.43 -11.35
C ASP A 18 6.17 16.66 -10.08
N ALA A 19 5.55 15.49 -10.24
CA ALA A 19 5.08 14.64 -9.14
C ALA A 19 6.22 14.23 -8.18
N LEU A 20 7.42 13.98 -8.71
CA LEU A 20 8.60 13.61 -7.94
C LEU A 20 9.56 14.79 -7.70
N HIS A 21 9.15 16.02 -8.01
CA HIS A 21 9.99 17.20 -7.86
C HIS A 21 10.40 17.43 -6.40
N ASN A 22 11.70 17.46 -6.09
CA ASN A 22 12.23 17.53 -4.72
C ASN A 22 11.79 16.37 -3.81
N CYS A 23 11.39 15.23 -4.38
CA CYS A 23 11.25 14.01 -3.59
C CYS A 23 12.64 13.57 -3.15
N GLU A 24 12.82 13.35 -1.85
CA GLU A 24 14.04 12.73 -1.33
C GLU A 24 14.04 11.27 -1.78
N THR A 25 14.91 10.97 -2.73
CA THR A 25 14.96 9.67 -3.44
C THR A 25 16.16 8.83 -3.02
N ASP A 26 17.04 9.40 -2.20
CA ASP A 26 18.27 8.84 -1.64
C ASP A 26 18.14 8.54 -0.13
N ARG A 27 17.17 9.16 0.56
CA ARG A 27 16.87 8.89 1.97
C ARG A 27 15.71 7.88 2.10
N PRO A 28 15.90 6.73 2.75
CA PRO A 28 14.80 5.81 3.01
C PRO A 28 13.85 6.39 4.04
N LEU A 29 12.56 6.10 3.88
CA LEU A 29 11.55 6.45 4.88
C LEU A 29 11.99 5.86 6.23
N GLN A 30 12.09 6.72 7.24
CA GLN A 30 12.63 6.34 8.55
C GLN A 30 11.55 5.63 9.37
N LEU A 31 11.18 4.42 8.94
CA LEU A 31 10.36 3.53 9.75
C LEU A 31 11.13 3.18 11.03
N SER A 32 10.41 2.79 12.09
CA SER A 32 10.98 2.35 13.36
C SER A 32 11.71 1.00 13.20
N PHE A 33 12.82 0.98 12.45
CA PHE A 33 13.64 -0.20 12.19
C PHE A 33 14.31 -0.69 13.48
N ASP A 34 14.39 -2.01 13.64
CA ASP A 34 15.13 -2.63 14.75
C ASP A 34 16.64 -2.70 14.48
N ARG A 35 17.02 -2.61 13.19
CA ARG A 35 18.39 -2.79 12.72
C ARG A 35 18.74 -1.67 11.75
N HIS A 36 20.03 -1.35 11.69
CA HIS A 36 20.53 -0.41 10.69
C HIS A 36 20.45 -1.03 9.31
N ARG A 37 20.04 -0.23 8.34
CA ARG A 37 20.07 -0.63 6.93
C ARG A 37 21.51 -0.95 6.52
N VAL A 38 21.70 -2.12 5.95
CA VAL A 38 22.92 -2.51 5.24
C VAL A 38 22.68 -2.21 3.75
N PHE A 39 23.74 -1.85 3.01
CA PHE A 39 23.66 -1.59 1.56
C PHE A 39 22.90 -2.70 0.82
N ASP A 40 22.16 -2.32 -0.22
CA ASP A 40 21.22 -3.20 -0.94
C ASP A 40 21.83 -4.51 -1.46
N GLU A 41 23.13 -4.53 -1.77
CA GLU A 41 23.87 -5.71 -2.23
C GLU A 41 23.93 -6.84 -1.19
N HIS A 42 23.57 -6.56 0.07
CA HIS A 42 23.60 -7.51 1.18
C HIS A 42 22.21 -7.89 1.70
N ARG A 43 21.11 -7.52 1.00
CA ARG A 43 19.76 -7.97 1.37
C ARG A 43 19.69 -9.49 1.32
N THR A 44 19.33 -10.12 2.44
CA THR A 44 19.14 -11.57 2.52
C THR A 44 17.85 -12.00 1.85
N GLY A 45 16.89 -11.07 1.69
CA GLY A 45 15.57 -11.35 1.17
C GLY A 45 14.64 -12.01 2.19
N ARG A 46 15.11 -12.40 3.38
CA ARG A 46 14.21 -13.01 4.35
C ARG A 46 13.17 -12.01 4.85
N GLU A 47 11.96 -12.48 5.09
CA GLU A 47 10.86 -11.66 5.61
C GLU A 47 10.10 -12.33 6.74
N THR A 48 9.42 -11.50 7.51
CA THR A 48 8.37 -11.90 8.44
C THR A 48 7.04 -11.41 7.87
N SER A 49 6.07 -12.31 7.79
CA SER A 49 4.74 -12.02 7.26
C SER A 49 3.69 -12.22 8.33
N ILE A 50 2.77 -11.27 8.45
CA ILE A 50 1.61 -11.34 9.33
C ILE A 50 0.38 -11.00 8.51
N SER A 51 -0.67 -11.81 8.66
CA SER A 51 -1.96 -11.59 8.01
C SER A 51 -3.08 -11.58 9.03
N PHE A 52 -4.04 -10.68 8.84
CA PHE A 52 -5.22 -10.58 9.68
C PHE A 52 -6.45 -10.24 8.83
N GLN A 53 -7.62 -10.64 9.30
CA GLN A 53 -8.89 -10.30 8.69
C GLN A 53 -9.49 -9.12 9.42
N PHE A 54 -10.14 -8.23 8.67
CA PHE A 54 -10.94 -7.18 9.27
C PHE A 54 -12.18 -7.85 9.86
N ASP A 55 -12.63 -7.46 11.04
CA ASP A 55 -13.92 -7.95 11.51
C ASP A 55 -15.06 -7.48 10.58
N ASN A 56 -16.25 -8.08 10.73
CA ASN A 56 -17.38 -7.79 9.86
C ASN A 56 -17.81 -6.32 9.92
N ASP A 57 -17.72 -5.72 11.11
CA ASP A 57 -18.14 -4.33 11.34
C ASP A 57 -17.17 -3.36 10.66
N LEU A 58 -15.87 -3.58 10.80
CA LEU A 58 -14.83 -2.82 10.13
C LEU A 58 -14.88 -2.98 8.62
N SER A 59 -15.08 -4.20 8.11
CA SER A 59 -15.20 -4.44 6.67
C SER A 59 -16.38 -3.66 6.09
N LYS A 60 -17.56 -3.76 6.71
CA LYS A 60 -18.75 -3.02 6.31
C LYS A 60 -18.57 -1.50 6.41
N ALA A 61 -17.92 -1.03 7.47
CA ALA A 61 -17.66 0.40 7.66
C ALA A 61 -16.69 0.95 6.61
N PHE A 62 -15.65 0.18 6.25
CA PHE A 62 -14.71 0.52 5.19
C PHE A 62 -15.42 0.63 3.83
N LEU A 63 -16.24 -0.36 3.48
CA LEU A 63 -17.03 -0.36 2.23
C LEU A 63 -18.03 0.80 2.17
N THR A 64 -18.72 1.05 3.28
CA THR A 64 -19.68 2.16 3.40
C THR A 64 -18.96 3.51 3.25
N SER A 65 -17.78 3.66 3.87
CA SER A 65 -16.98 4.89 3.79
C SER A 65 -16.57 5.22 2.36
N ALA A 66 -16.17 4.22 1.57
CA ALA A 66 -15.82 4.44 0.16
C ALA A 66 -17.02 5.01 -0.64
N SER A 67 -18.22 4.52 -0.35
CA SER A 67 -19.47 5.01 -0.94
C SER A 67 -19.82 6.42 -0.46
N THR A 68 -19.70 6.69 0.84
CA THR A 68 -19.98 8.01 1.44
C THR A 68 -19.08 9.11 0.87
N TYR A 69 -17.78 8.84 0.73
CA TYR A 69 -16.83 9.79 0.16
C TYR A 69 -16.81 9.76 -1.39
N ASN A 70 -17.56 8.85 -2.03
CA ASN A 70 -17.61 8.67 -3.48
C ASN A 70 -16.21 8.45 -4.11
N ILE A 71 -15.43 7.54 -3.51
CA ILE A 71 -14.08 7.18 -3.96
C ILE A 71 -13.95 5.66 -4.17
N LYS A 72 -12.95 5.24 -4.96
CA LYS A 72 -12.65 3.81 -5.13
C LYS A 72 -12.08 3.23 -3.83
N LEU A 73 -12.37 1.96 -3.55
CA LEU A 73 -11.86 1.25 -2.36
C LEU A 73 -10.33 1.27 -2.26
N GLU A 74 -9.65 1.09 -3.38
CA GLU A 74 -8.18 1.20 -3.47
C GLU A 74 -7.68 2.57 -2.96
N TYR A 75 -8.41 3.64 -3.27
CA TYR A 75 -8.03 5.00 -2.87
C TYR A 75 -8.31 5.23 -1.39
N LEU A 76 -9.41 4.67 -0.87
CA LEU A 76 -9.69 4.67 0.56
C LEU A 76 -8.61 3.88 1.35
N ALA A 77 -8.13 2.78 0.77
CA ALA A 77 -7.06 1.99 1.36
C ALA A 77 -5.76 2.81 1.45
N LEU A 78 -5.44 3.61 0.43
CA LEU A 78 -4.35 4.60 0.49
C LEU A 78 -4.58 5.69 1.54
N VAL A 79 -5.82 6.18 1.68
CA VAL A 79 -6.21 7.12 2.73
C VAL A 79 -5.94 6.56 4.13
N SER A 80 -6.08 5.24 4.33
CA SER A 80 -5.70 4.61 5.61
C SER A 80 -4.19 4.42 5.76
N TYR A 81 -3.49 4.15 4.66
CA TYR A 81 -2.08 3.77 4.67
C TYR A 81 -1.14 4.96 4.87
N TYR A 82 -1.40 6.11 4.24
CA TYR A 82 -0.54 7.29 4.37
C TYR A 82 -0.47 7.85 5.81
N PRO A 83 -1.59 8.05 6.53
CA PRO A 83 -1.56 8.41 7.95
C PRO A 83 -0.83 7.38 8.82
N PHE A 84 -1.00 6.10 8.50
CA PHE A 84 -0.29 5.04 9.21
C PHE A 84 1.23 5.14 9.02
N LEU A 85 1.71 5.29 7.78
CA LEU A 85 3.13 5.49 7.49
C LEU A 85 3.66 6.79 8.09
N PHE A 86 2.89 7.87 8.04
CA PHE A 86 3.25 9.15 8.67
C PHE A 86 3.58 8.97 10.14
N LYS A 87 2.72 8.25 10.87
CA LYS A 87 2.94 7.97 12.29
C LYS A 87 4.07 6.97 12.52
N LEU A 88 4.19 5.95 11.68
CA LEU A 88 5.24 4.93 11.79
C LEU A 88 6.64 5.48 11.47
N ALA A 89 6.70 6.49 10.60
CA ALA A 89 7.90 7.24 10.20
C ALA A 89 8.14 8.50 11.05
N ASN A 90 7.62 8.52 12.28
CA ASN A 90 7.85 9.61 13.24
C ASN A 90 7.43 11.00 12.74
N ASN A 91 6.23 11.08 12.13
CA ASN A 91 5.60 12.28 11.57
C ASN A 91 6.34 12.86 10.34
N GLU A 92 7.04 12.03 9.57
CA GLU A 92 7.58 12.41 8.26
C GLU A 92 6.43 12.68 7.28
N SER A 93 6.28 13.94 6.85
CA SER A 93 5.13 14.39 6.05
C SER A 93 5.24 14.12 4.56
N ASP A 94 6.45 13.91 4.03
CA ASP A 94 6.67 13.66 2.60
C ASP A 94 6.95 12.18 2.39
N ILE A 95 5.92 11.44 1.95
CA ILE A 95 5.95 9.98 1.89
C ILE A 95 5.80 9.56 0.43
N CYS A 96 6.78 8.81 -0.07
CA CYS A 96 6.71 8.21 -1.40
C CYS A 96 6.76 6.68 -1.26
N ILE A 97 5.71 6.02 -1.76
CA ILE A 97 5.58 4.56 -1.77
C ILE A 97 5.58 4.07 -3.21
N VAL A 98 5.80 2.77 -3.41
CA VAL A 98 5.58 2.12 -4.70
C VAL A 98 4.33 1.26 -4.68
N MET A 99 3.59 1.25 -5.77
CA MET A 99 2.46 0.36 -5.97
C MET A 99 2.46 -0.19 -7.38
N ASN A 100 1.77 -1.31 -7.57
CA ASN A 100 1.68 -1.94 -8.87
C ASN A 100 0.35 -1.58 -9.53
N ASN A 101 0.40 -0.99 -10.73
CA ASN A 101 -0.79 -1.00 -11.57
C ASN A 101 -0.89 -2.35 -12.25
N HIS A 102 -2.01 -3.04 -12.04
CA HIS A 102 -2.30 -4.33 -12.67
C HIS A 102 -2.43 -4.24 -14.20
N GLY A 103 -2.51 -3.04 -14.79
CA GLY A 103 -2.30 -2.81 -16.24
C GLY A 103 -3.35 -3.44 -17.17
N ARG A 104 -4.36 -4.09 -16.61
CA ARG A 104 -5.43 -4.83 -17.30
C ARG A 104 -6.73 -4.03 -17.43
N SER A 105 -6.64 -2.70 -17.44
CA SER A 105 -7.82 -1.84 -17.54
C SER A 105 -8.49 -1.84 -18.92
N LYS A 106 -7.81 -2.37 -19.96
CA LYS A 106 -8.37 -2.51 -21.30
C LYS A 106 -8.79 -3.97 -21.56
N PRO A 107 -10.03 -4.23 -22.05
CA PRO A 107 -10.49 -5.58 -22.39
C PRO A 107 -9.53 -6.32 -23.34
N GLU A 108 -8.89 -5.60 -24.26
CA GLU A 108 -7.93 -6.11 -25.23
C GLU A 108 -6.66 -6.70 -24.59
N LEU A 109 -6.32 -6.31 -23.36
CA LEU A 109 -5.13 -6.76 -22.64
C LEU A 109 -5.41 -7.95 -21.71
N MET A 110 -6.68 -8.33 -21.51
CA MET A 110 -7.07 -9.40 -20.59
C MET A 110 -6.64 -10.80 -21.06
N SER A 111 -6.48 -11.00 -22.38
CA SER A 111 -6.17 -12.30 -23.00
C SER A 111 -4.68 -12.50 -23.34
N ILE A 112 -3.81 -11.54 -23.01
CA ILE A 112 -2.38 -11.60 -23.36
C ILE A 112 -1.56 -12.09 -22.15
N ILE A 113 -0.83 -13.19 -22.32
CA ILE A 113 0.14 -13.69 -21.32
C ILE A 113 1.45 -12.89 -21.49
N ARG A 114 1.54 -11.73 -20.82
CA ARG A 114 2.75 -10.90 -20.70
C ARG A 114 2.77 -10.18 -19.33
N MET A 115 3.95 -9.78 -18.85
CA MET A 115 4.08 -8.95 -17.64
C MET A 115 3.63 -7.52 -17.93
N PHE A 116 2.42 -7.17 -17.50
CA PHE A 116 1.83 -5.82 -17.61
C PHE A 116 1.91 -5.00 -16.33
N VAL A 117 2.58 -5.53 -15.29
CA VAL A 117 2.73 -4.86 -14.02
C VAL A 117 3.75 -3.74 -14.17
N ASN A 118 3.29 -2.49 -14.09
CA ASN A 118 4.16 -1.33 -13.97
C ASN A 118 4.14 -0.85 -12.53
N ALA A 119 5.33 -0.73 -11.94
CA ALA A 119 5.50 -0.16 -10.61
C ALA A 119 5.48 1.37 -10.70
N LEU A 120 4.64 1.99 -9.89
CA LEU A 120 4.37 3.42 -9.89
C LEU A 120 4.77 3.99 -8.54
N PRO A 121 5.68 4.96 -8.50
CA PRO A 121 5.86 5.76 -7.29
C PRO A 121 4.62 6.60 -7.07
N MET A 122 4.17 6.71 -5.82
CA MET A 122 3.10 7.58 -5.41
C MET A 122 3.56 8.37 -4.20
N ARG A 123 3.70 9.68 -4.40
CA ARG A 123 4.13 10.63 -3.38
C ARG A 123 2.94 11.36 -2.80
N CYS A 124 2.91 11.48 -1.48
CA CYS A 124 1.90 12.19 -0.73
C CYS A 124 2.59 13.13 0.26
N GLN A 125 2.28 14.41 0.19
CA GLN A 125 2.75 15.42 1.14
C GLN A 125 1.63 15.73 2.12
N ILE A 126 1.71 15.14 3.31
CA ILE A 126 0.68 15.23 4.34
C ILE A 126 0.74 16.60 5.00
N ASN A 127 -0.31 17.40 4.80
CA ASN A 127 -0.48 18.69 5.45
C ASN A 127 -1.24 18.51 6.77
N SER A 128 -0.70 19.05 7.87
CA SER A 128 -1.32 18.98 9.19
C SER A 128 -2.64 19.71 9.32
N ASN A 129 -2.90 20.65 8.41
CA ASN A 129 -4.09 21.48 8.45
C ASN A 129 -5.26 20.87 7.65
N HIS A 130 -5.05 19.77 6.93
CA HIS A 130 -6.14 19.09 6.23
C HIS A 130 -7.05 18.41 7.25
N SER A 131 -8.35 18.68 7.13
CA SER A 131 -9.38 17.79 7.65
C SER A 131 -9.29 16.42 6.97
N PHE A 132 -9.86 15.40 7.60
CA PHE A 132 -9.91 14.06 7.00
C PHE A 132 -10.58 14.06 5.61
N HIS A 133 -11.65 14.84 5.43
CA HIS A 133 -12.34 14.94 4.14
C HIS A 133 -11.46 15.57 3.05
N GLU A 134 -10.77 16.68 3.36
CA GLU A 134 -9.83 17.31 2.42
C GLU A 134 -8.68 16.36 2.06
N PHE A 135 -8.20 15.57 3.02
CA PHE A 135 -7.19 14.58 2.75
C PHE A 135 -7.67 13.44 1.86
N VAL A 136 -8.90 12.96 2.07
CA VAL A 136 -9.52 11.97 1.18
C VAL A 136 -9.53 12.46 -0.27
N GLN A 137 -9.96 13.71 -0.49
CA GLN A 137 -9.98 14.34 -1.82
C GLN A 137 -8.57 14.53 -2.38
N TYR A 138 -7.60 14.89 -1.53
CA TYR A 138 -6.21 15.04 -1.91
C TYR A 138 -5.60 13.71 -2.38
N VAL A 139 -5.75 12.64 -1.61
CA VAL A 139 -5.28 11.30 -1.97
C VAL A 139 -5.99 10.80 -3.23
N GLN A 140 -7.29 11.03 -3.39
CA GLN A 140 -8.02 10.70 -4.60
C GLN A 140 -7.44 11.41 -5.83
N THR A 141 -7.07 12.69 -5.69
CA THR A 141 -6.46 13.48 -6.78
C THR A 141 -5.10 12.92 -7.18
N ILE A 142 -4.21 12.68 -6.21
CA ILE A 142 -2.89 12.08 -6.44
C ILE A 142 -3.03 10.72 -7.11
N ALA A 143 -3.89 9.85 -6.56
CA ALA A 143 -4.08 8.50 -7.06
C ALA A 143 -4.59 8.54 -8.50
N THR A 144 -5.62 9.34 -8.79
CA THR A 144 -6.19 9.46 -10.14
C THR A 144 -5.14 9.92 -11.15
N GLN A 145 -4.41 10.99 -10.85
CA GLN A 145 -3.35 11.51 -11.74
C GLN A 145 -2.23 10.49 -11.96
N THR A 146 -1.83 9.78 -10.91
CA THR A 146 -0.82 8.71 -10.99
C THR A 146 -1.26 7.57 -11.89
N PHE A 147 -2.51 7.11 -11.73
CA PHE A 147 -3.07 6.03 -12.55
C PHE A 147 -3.30 6.45 -14.00
N GLU A 148 -3.67 7.70 -14.27
CA GLU A 148 -3.79 8.24 -15.64
C GLU A 148 -2.47 8.19 -16.40
N HIS A 149 -1.34 8.38 -15.71
CA HIS A 149 0.01 8.35 -16.30
C HIS A 149 0.75 7.02 -16.10
N SER A 150 0.05 5.99 -15.63
CA SER A 150 0.61 4.67 -15.32
C SER A 150 1.18 3.90 -16.51
N TYR A 151 0.90 4.33 -17.74
CA TYR A 151 1.49 3.76 -18.96
C TYR A 151 2.96 4.17 -19.17
N PHE A 152 3.46 5.15 -18.42
CA PHE A 152 4.83 5.59 -18.52
C PHE A 152 5.77 4.60 -17.79
N PRO A 153 6.78 4.02 -18.47
CA PRO A 153 7.60 2.96 -17.87
C PRO A 153 8.41 3.43 -16.67
N LEU A 154 8.45 2.64 -15.60
CA LEU A 154 9.29 2.93 -14.43
C LEU A 154 10.74 3.26 -14.80
N GLN A 155 11.34 2.53 -15.74
CA GLN A 155 12.73 2.77 -16.17
C GLN A 155 12.95 4.19 -16.69
N ARG A 156 11.93 4.81 -17.29
CA ARG A 156 12.01 6.21 -17.75
C ARG A 156 11.87 7.20 -16.60
N ILE A 157 11.06 6.88 -15.59
CA ILE A 157 10.98 7.66 -14.35
C ILE A 157 12.35 7.62 -13.66
N LEU A 158 12.94 6.42 -13.51
CA LEU A 158 14.27 6.23 -12.91
C LEU A 158 15.37 6.97 -13.68
N ALA A 159 15.28 7.02 -15.02
CA ALA A 159 16.26 7.74 -15.84
C ALA A 159 16.27 9.27 -15.59
N GLN A 160 15.24 9.83 -14.96
CA GLN A 160 15.22 11.23 -14.52
C GLN A 160 16.10 11.46 -13.27
N HIS A 161 16.49 10.39 -12.58
CA HIS A 161 17.35 10.40 -11.39
C HIS A 161 18.64 9.58 -11.62
N PRO A 162 19.51 9.98 -12.57
CA PRO A 162 20.62 9.15 -13.06
C PRO A 162 21.73 8.87 -12.03
N HIS A 163 21.75 9.60 -10.92
CA HIS A 163 22.74 9.42 -9.84
C HIS A 163 22.30 8.41 -8.78
N ILE A 164 21.09 7.86 -8.90
CA ILE A 164 20.49 6.99 -7.90
C ILE A 164 20.36 5.59 -8.48
N SER A 165 21.13 4.64 -7.95
CA SER A 165 21.13 3.24 -8.41
C SER A 165 19.80 2.55 -8.10
N ARG A 166 19.22 2.84 -6.92
CA ARG A 166 17.91 2.38 -6.48
C ARG A 166 17.23 3.48 -5.66
N PRO A 167 16.15 4.10 -6.14
CA PRO A 167 15.43 5.09 -5.35
C PRO A 167 14.72 4.48 -4.16
N THR A 168 14.73 5.19 -3.05
CA THR A 168 14.22 4.71 -1.77
C THR A 168 12.70 4.60 -1.69
N PHE A 169 11.96 5.25 -2.59
CA PHE A 169 10.52 4.99 -2.71
C PHE A 169 10.19 3.55 -3.17
N LEU A 170 11.18 2.81 -3.69
CA LEU A 170 11.06 1.38 -4.00
C LEU A 170 11.29 0.48 -2.77
N ASP A 171 11.38 1.05 -1.58
CA ASP A 171 11.56 0.32 -0.33
C ASP A 171 10.24 0.01 0.37
N VAL A 172 9.21 0.82 0.14
CA VAL A 172 7.90 0.70 0.80
C VAL A 172 6.83 0.45 -0.24
N PHE A 173 6.17 -0.71 -0.16
CA PHE A 173 5.17 -1.12 -1.13
C PHE A 173 3.74 -1.08 -0.56
N PHE A 174 2.79 -0.72 -1.42
CA PHE A 174 1.37 -0.86 -1.15
C PHE A 174 0.67 -1.67 -2.24
N GLY A 175 -0.14 -2.65 -1.82
CA GLY A 175 -0.97 -3.46 -2.70
C GLY A 175 -2.45 -3.36 -2.32
N PHE A 176 -3.31 -3.30 -3.33
CA PHE A 176 -4.74 -3.49 -3.15
C PHE A 176 -5.26 -4.43 -4.24
N VAL A 177 -5.95 -5.49 -3.84
CA VAL A 177 -6.51 -6.48 -4.77
C VAL A 177 -7.96 -6.72 -4.41
N SER A 178 -8.85 -6.53 -5.38
CA SER A 178 -10.22 -7.04 -5.30
C SER A 178 -10.37 -8.26 -6.20
N PHE A 179 -10.97 -9.32 -5.67
CA PHE A 179 -11.23 -10.56 -6.38
C PHE A 179 -12.61 -11.09 -5.98
N ALA A 180 -13.22 -11.89 -6.84
CA ALA A 180 -14.45 -12.59 -6.51
C ALA A 180 -14.09 -14.05 -6.18
N THR A 181 -14.35 -14.51 -4.96
CA THR A 181 -14.33 -15.94 -4.69
C THR A 181 -15.47 -16.59 -5.47
N THR A 182 -15.16 -17.44 -6.45
CA THR A 182 -16.23 -18.20 -7.11
C THR A 182 -16.76 -19.23 -6.12
N GLU A 183 -18.07 -19.22 -5.82
CA GLU A 183 -18.74 -20.29 -5.04
C GLU A 183 -18.53 -21.65 -5.70
N ASP A 184 -18.35 -21.65 -7.03
CA ASP A 184 -17.80 -22.78 -7.73
C ASP A 184 -16.30 -22.91 -7.40
N ASN A 185 -15.99 -23.93 -6.60
CA ASN A 185 -14.71 -24.63 -6.59
C ASN A 185 -14.41 -25.21 -7.99
N HIS A 186 -14.39 -24.39 -9.05
CA HIS A 186 -13.71 -24.71 -10.32
C HIS A 186 -12.20 -24.59 -10.10
N ASN A 187 -11.74 -25.25 -9.05
CA ASN A 187 -10.43 -25.84 -9.07
C ASN A 187 -10.35 -26.82 -10.25
N GLU A 188 -11.47 -27.35 -10.73
CA GLU A 188 -11.52 -28.20 -11.90
C GLU A 188 -11.42 -27.43 -13.23
N LEU A 189 -10.27 -27.56 -13.88
CA LEU A 189 -10.01 -27.16 -15.26
C LEU A 189 -10.19 -28.40 -16.14
N THR A 190 -11.24 -28.45 -16.94
CA THR A 190 -11.49 -29.57 -17.85
C THR A 190 -10.76 -29.35 -19.19
N VAL A 191 -9.91 -30.30 -19.56
CA VAL A 191 -9.21 -30.33 -20.85
C VAL A 191 -9.58 -31.63 -21.56
N GLY A 192 -10.56 -31.55 -22.47
CA GLY A 192 -11.16 -32.75 -23.09
C GLY A 192 -11.93 -33.56 -22.05
N ASP A 193 -11.64 -34.86 -21.95
CA ASP A 193 -12.24 -35.78 -20.97
C ASP A 193 -11.48 -35.82 -19.62
N VAL A 194 -10.49 -34.94 -19.44
CA VAL A 194 -9.64 -34.90 -18.25
C VAL A 194 -9.98 -33.70 -17.39
N SER A 195 -10.34 -33.98 -16.13
CA SER A 195 -10.55 -33.01 -15.07
C SER A 195 -9.26 -32.72 -14.31
N ILE A 196 -8.77 -31.47 -14.35
CA ILE A 196 -7.58 -31.02 -13.62
C ILE A 196 -8.05 -30.24 -12.40
N TYR A 197 -7.87 -30.76 -11.19
CA TYR A 197 -8.21 -30.01 -9.97
C TYR A 197 -7.00 -29.19 -9.50
N THR A 198 -7.11 -27.87 -9.45
CA THR A 198 -6.17 -27.00 -8.77
C THR A 198 -6.34 -27.25 -7.27
N MET A 199 -5.29 -27.67 -6.59
CA MET A 199 -5.29 -27.55 -5.14
C MET A 199 -4.81 -26.15 -4.83
N PRO A 200 -5.47 -25.38 -3.93
CA PRO A 200 -4.87 -24.18 -3.39
C PRO A 200 -3.55 -24.61 -2.77
N TYR A 201 -2.46 -24.31 -3.47
CA TYR A 201 -1.14 -24.69 -3.02
C TYR A 201 -0.84 -23.77 -1.83
N SER A 202 -1.07 -24.27 -0.62
CA SER A 202 -0.57 -23.65 0.60
C SER A 202 0.94 -23.76 0.53
N ILE A 203 1.57 -22.76 -0.08
CA ILE A 203 3.01 -22.74 -0.17
C ILE A 203 3.52 -22.54 1.26
N LYS A 204 3.90 -23.63 1.92
CA LYS A 204 5.04 -23.57 2.83
C LYS A 204 6.24 -23.35 1.93
N ILE A 205 6.41 -22.11 1.47
CA ILE A 205 7.65 -21.72 0.81
C ILE A 205 8.69 -21.95 1.89
N ASN A 206 9.70 -22.78 1.61
CA ASN A 206 10.87 -22.82 2.46
C ASN A 206 11.28 -21.36 2.66
N THR A 207 11.25 -20.87 3.90
CA THR A 207 11.53 -19.46 4.25
C THR A 207 12.93 -19.00 3.83
N ASP A 208 13.73 -19.90 3.28
CA ASP A 208 15.06 -19.67 2.74
C ASP A 208 15.06 -19.19 1.26
N GLU A 209 13.92 -19.20 0.55
CA GLU A 209 13.85 -18.80 -0.89
C GLU A 209 12.92 -17.61 -1.19
N ILE A 210 12.25 -17.02 -0.19
CA ILE A 210 11.52 -15.78 -0.41
C ILE A 210 12.54 -14.63 -0.40
N ALA A 211 12.54 -13.84 -1.48
CA ALA A 211 13.24 -12.57 -1.53
C ALA A 211 12.25 -11.43 -1.29
N SER A 212 12.28 -10.86 -0.09
CA SER A 212 11.66 -9.61 0.30
C SER A 212 12.23 -8.50 -0.57
N LYS A 213 11.44 -8.13 -1.58
CA LYS A 213 11.82 -7.11 -2.57
C LYS A 213 11.77 -5.71 -1.96
N PHE A 214 10.99 -5.55 -0.89
CA PHE A 214 10.71 -4.31 -0.19
C PHE A 214 11.17 -4.40 1.26
N ASP A 215 11.46 -3.28 1.90
CA ASP A 215 11.73 -3.24 3.33
C ASP A 215 10.45 -3.43 4.14
N PHE A 216 9.37 -2.89 3.61
CA PHE A 216 8.04 -2.97 4.19
C PHE A 216 7.00 -3.03 3.07
N SER A 217 6.07 -3.96 3.14
CA SER A 217 4.92 -4.03 2.25
C SER A 217 3.63 -4.25 3.02
N LEU A 218 2.58 -3.55 2.61
CA LEU A 218 1.23 -3.75 3.10
C LEU A 218 0.30 -4.01 1.93
N SER A 219 -0.44 -5.12 1.99
CA SER A 219 -1.41 -5.49 0.96
C SER A 219 -2.78 -5.68 1.56
N ILE A 220 -3.79 -5.01 1.01
CA ILE A 220 -5.20 -5.22 1.38
C ILE A 220 -5.87 -6.03 0.27
N ILE A 221 -6.58 -7.07 0.68
CA ILE A 221 -7.31 -7.98 -0.19
C ILE A 221 -8.79 -7.88 0.16
N HIS A 222 -9.62 -7.64 -0.86
CA HIS A 222 -11.07 -7.55 -0.78
C HIS A 222 -11.72 -8.68 -1.57
N ASP A 223 -12.50 -9.53 -0.91
CA ASP A 223 -13.37 -10.49 -1.57
C ASP A 223 -14.73 -9.84 -1.86
N THR A 224 -15.03 -9.62 -3.14
CA THR A 224 -16.25 -8.93 -3.58
C THR A 224 -17.52 -9.76 -3.46
N ILE A 225 -17.42 -11.05 -3.11
CA ILE A 225 -18.60 -11.91 -2.90
C ILE A 225 -19.00 -11.92 -1.42
N THR A 226 -18.01 -12.03 -0.54
CA THR A 226 -18.23 -12.05 0.91
C THR A 226 -18.17 -10.66 1.55
N ASP A 227 -17.76 -9.64 0.78
CA ASP A 227 -17.46 -8.28 1.25
C ASP A 227 -16.37 -8.25 2.36
N GLN A 228 -15.59 -9.33 2.45
CA GLN A 228 -14.58 -9.51 3.47
C GLN A 228 -13.27 -8.84 3.07
N LEU A 229 -12.70 -8.05 3.99
CA LEU A 229 -11.38 -7.45 3.84
C LEU A 229 -10.34 -8.18 4.70
N SER A 230 -9.13 -8.26 4.19
CA SER A 230 -7.96 -8.82 4.88
C SER A 230 -6.72 -8.02 4.53
N CYS A 231 -5.73 -8.06 5.41
CA CYS A 231 -4.47 -7.36 5.23
C CYS A 231 -3.30 -8.30 5.52
N THR A 232 -2.26 -8.17 4.71
CA THR A 232 -0.96 -8.82 4.91
C THR A 232 0.11 -7.74 5.02
N ILE A 233 0.97 -7.88 6.02
CA ILE A 233 2.15 -7.05 6.23
C ILE A 233 3.37 -7.95 6.13
N ASP A 234 4.26 -7.63 5.19
CA ASP A 234 5.56 -8.28 5.06
C ASP A 234 6.65 -7.26 5.36
N ALA A 235 7.62 -7.67 6.16
CA ALA A 235 8.73 -6.81 6.56
C ALA A 235 10.05 -7.57 6.44
N SER A 236 11.09 -6.91 5.94
CA SER A 236 12.40 -7.52 5.81
C SER A 236 12.99 -7.87 7.18
N LEU A 237 13.39 -9.13 7.37
CA LEU A 237 14.08 -9.58 8.60
C LEU A 237 15.48 -8.97 8.76
N ASP A 238 16.01 -8.34 7.72
CA ASP A 238 17.25 -7.58 7.80
C ASP A 238 17.07 -6.26 8.57
N LEU A 239 15.82 -5.75 8.65
CA LEU A 239 15.47 -4.47 9.27
C LEU A 239 14.54 -4.61 10.48
N PHE A 240 13.65 -5.61 10.48
CA PHE A 240 12.60 -5.79 11.47
C PHE A 240 12.70 -7.13 12.19
N ASN A 241 12.42 -7.12 13.48
CA ASN A 241 12.18 -8.32 14.26
C ASN A 241 10.70 -8.73 14.10
N PRO A 242 10.37 -10.04 14.16
CA PRO A 242 8.98 -10.51 14.10
C PRO A 242 8.06 -9.87 15.15
N SER A 243 8.58 -9.59 16.35
CA SER A 243 7.84 -8.92 17.42
C SER A 243 7.49 -7.47 17.09
N THR A 244 8.34 -6.78 16.33
CA THR A 244 8.08 -5.42 15.86
C THR A 244 7.02 -5.42 14.77
N THR A 245 7.10 -6.35 13.81
CA THR A 245 6.07 -6.53 12.79
C THR A 245 4.70 -6.84 13.39
N TYR A 246 4.65 -7.67 14.43
CA TYR A 246 3.41 -7.93 15.19
C TYR A 246 2.84 -6.65 15.81
N LYS A 247 3.67 -5.81 16.44
CA LYS A 247 3.19 -4.51 16.96
C LYS A 247 2.71 -3.60 15.84
N ILE A 248 3.40 -3.56 14.71
CA ILE A 248 3.02 -2.74 13.54
C ILE A 248 1.62 -3.15 13.04
N GLU A 249 1.32 -4.45 12.98
CA GLU A 249 -0.01 -4.95 12.65
C GLU A 249 -1.09 -4.46 13.64
N GLN A 250 -0.86 -4.62 14.94
CA GLN A 250 -1.79 -4.13 15.96
C GLN A 250 -2.03 -2.62 15.85
N ARG A 251 -0.98 -1.84 15.55
CA ARG A 251 -1.09 -0.39 15.35
C ARG A 251 -1.90 -0.06 14.10
N PHE A 252 -1.75 -0.82 13.03
CA PHE A 252 -2.54 -0.61 11.81
C PHE A 252 -4.03 -0.91 12.06
N GLN A 253 -4.36 -1.96 12.79
CA GLN A 253 -5.76 -2.24 13.19
C GLN A 253 -6.38 -1.08 13.98
N ILE A 254 -5.62 -0.50 14.91
CA ILE A 254 -6.08 0.68 15.67
C ILE A 254 -6.37 1.87 14.75
N VAL A 255 -5.50 2.11 13.76
CA VAL A 255 -5.73 3.18 12.77
C VAL A 255 -6.98 2.91 11.96
N LEU A 256 -7.17 1.69 11.46
CA LEU A 256 -8.37 1.31 10.71
C LEU A 256 -9.65 1.50 11.55
N GLN A 257 -9.64 1.07 12.81
CA GLN A 257 -10.76 1.26 13.73
C GLN A 257 -11.04 2.75 13.99
N GLN A 258 -10.02 3.55 14.27
CA GLN A 258 -10.16 4.99 14.45
C GLN A 258 -10.75 5.66 13.20
N LEU A 259 -10.27 5.29 12.01
CA LEU A 259 -10.65 5.92 10.75
C LEU A 259 -12.05 5.54 10.25
N PHE A 260 -12.54 4.33 10.56
CA PHE A 260 -13.76 3.82 9.92
C PHE A 260 -14.87 3.45 10.90
N THR A 261 -14.56 3.14 12.16
CA THR A 261 -15.58 2.70 13.14
C THR A 261 -15.91 3.73 14.20
N SER A 262 -15.06 4.74 14.39
CA SER A 262 -15.34 5.77 15.39
C SER A 262 -16.40 6.75 14.85
N ASP A 263 -17.48 6.95 15.62
CA ASP A 263 -18.49 7.99 15.36
C ASP A 263 -17.88 9.41 15.31
N LEU A 264 -16.62 9.56 15.76
CA LEU A 264 -15.86 10.80 15.81
C LEU A 264 -15.62 11.45 14.43
N ILE A 265 -15.50 10.68 13.35
CA ILE A 265 -15.19 11.25 12.02
C ILE A 265 -16.45 11.82 11.34
N ASN A 266 -17.64 11.37 11.73
CA ASN A 266 -18.89 11.90 11.18
C ASN A 266 -19.29 13.25 11.81
N GLU A 267 -18.77 13.61 12.99
CA GLU A 267 -19.14 14.86 13.67
C GLU A 267 -17.97 15.84 13.91
N THR A 268 -16.72 15.40 13.82
CA THR A 268 -15.56 16.29 14.06
C THR A 268 -14.54 16.21 12.94
N CYS A 269 -14.20 17.38 12.39
CA CYS A 269 -13.07 17.60 11.49
C CYS A 269 -11.74 17.35 12.23
N GLN A 270 -11.48 16.12 12.66
CA GLN A 270 -10.20 15.79 13.28
C GLN A 270 -9.12 15.81 12.22
N SER A 271 -8.03 16.52 12.54
CA SER A 271 -6.82 16.50 11.74
C SER A 271 -6.21 15.10 11.80
N ILE A 272 -5.62 14.66 10.69
CA ILE A 272 -4.87 13.39 10.60
C ILE A 272 -3.75 13.30 11.64
N HIS A 273 -3.25 14.44 12.11
CA HIS A 273 -2.23 14.51 13.16
C HIS A 273 -2.74 14.05 14.52
N GLU A 274 -4.04 14.06 14.77
CA GLU A 274 -4.62 13.62 16.05
C GLU A 274 -4.79 12.09 16.13
N SER A 275 -4.73 11.40 14.98
CA SER A 275 -4.75 9.93 14.95
C SER A 275 -3.59 9.35 15.76
N SER A 276 -3.89 8.36 16.59
CA SER A 276 -2.90 7.74 17.49
C SER A 276 -2.65 6.31 17.08
N ILE A 277 -1.38 5.98 16.86
CA ILE A 277 -0.91 4.61 16.67
C ILE A 277 -0.50 3.93 17.98
N MET A 278 -0.73 4.55 19.14
CA MET A 278 -0.30 3.95 20.42
C MET A 278 -1.14 2.73 20.73
N LEU A 279 -0.46 1.66 21.14
CA LEU A 279 -1.13 0.47 21.66
C LEU A 279 -1.77 0.79 23.02
N PRO A 280 -2.88 0.12 23.40
CA PRO A 280 -3.57 0.41 24.66
C PRO A 280 -2.68 0.31 25.90
N ASN A 281 -1.74 -0.64 25.92
CA ASN A 281 -0.75 -0.79 26.99
C ASN A 281 0.26 0.36 27.06
N GLU A 282 0.68 0.91 25.92
CA GLU A 282 1.56 2.08 25.83
C GLU A 282 0.85 3.34 26.34
N LYS A 283 -0.45 3.48 26.05
CA LYS A 283 -1.27 4.60 26.54
C LYS A 283 -1.37 4.61 28.07
N ILE A 284 -1.61 3.45 28.68
CA ILE A 284 -1.65 3.30 30.15
C ILE A 284 -0.30 3.67 30.78
N LEU A 285 0.81 3.32 30.13
CA LEU A 285 2.15 3.66 30.61
C LEU A 285 2.43 5.18 30.51
N MET A 286 1.99 5.83 29.43
CA MET A 286 2.10 7.29 29.31
C MET A 286 1.26 8.03 30.35
N GLU A 287 0.04 7.55 30.61
CA GLU A 287 -0.83 8.10 31.64
C GLU A 287 -0.27 7.92 33.06
N SER A 288 0.48 6.83 33.32
CA SER A 288 1.13 6.64 34.61
C SER A 288 2.37 7.52 34.80
N ILE A 289 3.13 7.79 33.73
CA ILE A 289 4.29 8.69 33.76
C ILE A 289 3.87 10.16 33.90
N ASN A 290 2.76 10.57 33.27
CA ASN A 290 2.26 11.95 33.39
C ASN A 290 1.59 12.27 34.74
N ASN A 291 1.25 11.23 35.52
CA ASN A 291 0.67 11.37 36.86
C ASN A 291 1.71 11.32 38.00
N THR A 292 3.00 11.35 37.67
CA THR A 292 4.14 11.49 38.61
C THR A 292 4.89 12.79 38.38
#